data_AF-A0A662D5W5-F1
#
_entry.id   AF-A0A662D5W5-F1
#
_cell.length_a   1.000
_cell.length_b   1.000
_cell.length_c   1.000
_cell.angle_alpha   90.00
_cell.angle_beta   90.00
_cell.angle_gamma   90.00
#
_symmetry.space_group_name_H-M   'P 1'
#
loop_
_entity.id
_entity.type
_entity.pdbx_description
1 polymer ?
#
loop_
_entity_poly.entity_id
_entity_poly.type
_entity_poly.pdbx_seq_one_letter_code
_entity_poly.pdbx_strand_id
1 'polypeptide(L)'
;MKESKGFTIVELLIALAVSLISLGVIYGVYQAELTNSKLNEKRMDAVNKLWIVMDRIKKDVREGKEFKDPADFPISIPSNSLVFATNDTTTIAFYTSQDTDLCKGISGPTAVITYEIAPGVSLSSDATSSASSARVSLTTSWTYRGIKEKESISSRIGLRNWGRE
;
A
#
# COMPACT_ATOMS: atom_id res chain seq x y z
N MET A 1 -52.18 -49.43 12.24
CA MET A 1 -50.78 -49.28 12.72
C MET A 1 -49.96 -48.81 11.54
N LYS A 2 -49.24 -47.68 11.65
CA LYS A 2 -48.33 -47.21 10.60
C LYS A 2 -47.13 -48.14 10.56
N GLU A 3 -46.93 -48.85 9.46
CA GLU A 3 -45.72 -49.66 9.27
C GLU A 3 -44.50 -48.74 9.17
N SER A 4 -43.67 -48.77 10.21
CA SER A 4 -42.31 -48.23 10.16
C SER A 4 -41.48 -49.15 9.27
N LYS A 5 -41.43 -48.86 7.96
CA LYS A 5 -40.52 -49.54 7.03
C LYS A 5 -39.08 -49.26 7.48
N GLY A 6 -38.41 -50.31 7.96
CA GLY A 6 -36.99 -50.25 8.32
C GLY A 6 -36.12 -49.94 7.10
N PHE A 7 -35.12 -49.10 7.31
CA PHE A 7 -34.20 -48.63 6.27
C PHE A 7 -33.45 -49.82 5.65
N THR A 8 -33.56 -49.98 4.33
CA THR A 8 -32.88 -51.07 3.62
C THR A 8 -31.39 -50.75 3.42
N ILE A 9 -30.54 -51.78 3.37
CA ILE A 9 -29.08 -51.63 3.19
C ILE A 9 -28.74 -50.79 1.94
N VAL A 10 -29.57 -50.92 0.90
CA VAL A 10 -29.42 -50.15 -0.35
C VAL A 10 -29.64 -48.65 -0.11
N GLU A 11 -30.67 -48.27 0.66
CA GLU A 11 -30.92 -46.87 1.02
C GLU A 11 -29.78 -46.29 1.87
N LEU A 12 -29.14 -47.12 2.71
CA LEU A 12 -27.95 -46.72 3.49
C LEU A 12 -26.73 -46.47 2.62
N LEU A 13 -26.47 -47.33 1.63
CA LEU A 13 -25.37 -47.14 0.69
C LEU A 13 -25.58 -45.89 -0.18
N ILE A 14 -26.81 -45.65 -0.63
CA ILE A 14 -27.16 -44.44 -1.40
C ILE A 14 -26.98 -43.19 -0.52
N ALA A 15 -27.46 -43.20 0.71
CA ALA A 15 -27.30 -42.07 1.64
C ALA A 15 -25.82 -41.77 1.94
N LEU A 16 -24.99 -42.81 2.10
CA LEU A 16 -23.53 -42.66 2.28
C LEU A 16 -22.84 -42.11 1.02
N ALA A 17 -23.23 -42.54 -0.16
CA ALA A 17 -22.66 -42.03 -1.41
C ALA A 17 -22.97 -40.53 -1.59
N VAL A 18 -24.23 -40.14 -1.38
CA VAL A 18 -24.66 -38.74 -1.49
C VAL A 18 -23.99 -37.87 -0.43
N SER A 19 -23.80 -38.38 0.80
CA SER A 19 -23.13 -37.63 1.86
C SER A 19 -21.65 -37.39 1.56
N LEU A 20 -20.92 -38.39 1.03
CA LEU A 20 -19.53 -38.25 0.62
C LEU A 20 -19.35 -37.26 -0.53
N ILE A 21 -20.22 -37.33 -1.55
CA ILE A 21 -20.20 -36.37 -2.66
C ILE A 21 -20.43 -34.95 -2.12
N SER A 22 -21.42 -34.78 -1.25
CA SER A 22 -21.73 -33.48 -0.65
C SER A 22 -20.56 -32.94 0.17
N LEU A 23 -19.91 -33.81 0.96
CA LEU A 23 -18.73 -33.44 1.75
C LEU A 23 -17.56 -33.00 0.85
N GLY A 24 -17.34 -33.69 -0.26
CA GLY A 24 -16.31 -33.35 -1.24
C GLY A 24 -16.52 -31.97 -1.86
N VAL A 25 -17.77 -31.64 -2.21
CA VAL A 25 -18.13 -30.30 -2.74
C VAL A 25 -17.88 -29.22 -1.68
N ILE A 26 -18.34 -29.43 -0.44
CA ILE A 26 -18.13 -28.48 0.67
C ILE A 26 -16.64 -28.26 0.92
N TYR A 27 -15.85 -29.33 0.92
CA TYR A 27 -14.41 -29.24 1.08
C TYR A 27 -13.72 -28.45 -0.04
N GLY A 28 -14.16 -28.66 -1.30
CA GLY A 28 -13.64 -27.90 -2.45
C GLY A 28 -13.91 -26.40 -2.32
N VAL A 29 -15.14 -26.03 -1.95
CA VAL A 29 -15.51 -24.62 -1.72
C VAL A 29 -14.69 -24.03 -0.57
N TYR A 30 -14.55 -24.76 0.54
CA TYR A 30 -13.77 -24.32 1.70
C TYR A 30 -12.30 -24.02 1.34
N GLN A 31 -11.66 -24.90 0.55
CA GLN A 31 -10.28 -24.67 0.13
C GLN A 31 -10.13 -23.47 -0.81
N ALA A 32 -11.10 -23.24 -1.69
CA ALA A 32 -11.13 -22.06 -2.54
C ALA A 32 -11.25 -20.78 -1.71
N GLU A 33 -12.15 -20.75 -0.73
CA GLU A 33 -12.33 -19.61 0.18
C GLU A 33 -11.08 -19.33 1.02
N LEU A 34 -10.44 -20.37 1.58
CA LEU A 34 -9.19 -20.20 2.32
C LEU A 34 -8.07 -19.57 1.47
N THR A 35 -7.99 -19.96 0.19
CA THR A 35 -6.98 -19.42 -0.74
C THR A 35 -7.30 -17.96 -1.06
N ASN A 36 -8.57 -17.64 -1.33
CA ASN A 36 -9.01 -16.27 -1.59
C ASN A 36 -8.84 -15.36 -0.38
N SER A 37 -9.09 -15.87 0.83
CA SER A 37 -8.90 -15.15 2.08
C SER A 37 -7.43 -14.76 2.27
N LYS A 38 -6.49 -15.69 2.09
CA LYS A 38 -5.04 -15.42 2.19
C LYS A 38 -4.54 -14.47 1.09
N LEU A 39 -5.11 -14.56 -0.12
CA LEU A 39 -4.80 -13.61 -1.19
C LEU A 39 -5.24 -12.20 -0.80
N ASN A 40 -6.47 -12.06 -0.30
CA ASN A 40 -6.99 -10.78 0.16
C ASN A 40 -6.22 -10.24 1.37
N GLU A 41 -5.75 -11.10 2.27
CA GLU A 41 -4.88 -10.72 3.39
C GLU A 41 -3.58 -10.08 2.86
N LYS A 42 -2.91 -10.71 1.89
CA LYS A 42 -1.69 -10.15 1.29
C LYS A 42 -1.93 -8.82 0.57
N ARG A 43 -3.06 -8.72 -0.13
CA ARG A 43 -3.49 -7.47 -0.75
C ARG A 43 -3.73 -6.38 0.29
N MET A 44 -4.41 -6.72 1.38
CA MET A 44 -4.74 -5.79 2.46
C MET A 44 -3.47 -5.32 3.19
N ASP A 45 -2.52 -6.21 3.44
CA ASP A 45 -1.21 -5.87 4.03
C ASP A 45 -0.47 -4.83 3.17
N ALA A 46 -0.45 -5.05 1.85
CA ALA A 46 0.18 -4.13 0.90
C ALA A 46 -0.49 -2.75 0.92
N VAL A 47 -1.83 -2.69 0.88
CA VAL A 47 -2.59 -1.44 0.93
C VAL A 47 -2.43 -0.73 2.28
N ASN A 48 -2.44 -1.46 3.39
CA ASN A 48 -2.26 -0.90 4.73
C ASN A 48 -0.87 -0.27 4.88
N LYS A 49 0.17 -0.95 4.37
CA LYS A 49 1.53 -0.38 4.32
C LYS A 49 1.56 0.95 3.56
N LEU A 50 0.88 1.03 2.41
CA LEU A 50 0.79 2.29 1.66
C LEU A 50 0.10 3.39 2.47
N TRP A 51 -1.00 3.10 3.16
CA TRP A 51 -1.71 4.08 3.99
C TRP A 51 -0.87 4.62 5.15
N ILE A 52 -0.16 3.75 5.85
CA ILE A 52 0.75 4.16 6.95
C ILE A 52 1.84 5.11 6.43
N VAL A 53 2.43 4.78 5.27
CA VAL A 53 3.45 5.63 4.64
C VAL A 53 2.85 6.96 4.19
N MET A 54 1.66 6.94 3.58
CA MET A 54 0.95 8.15 3.17
C MET A 54 0.67 9.07 4.35
N ASP A 55 0.23 8.53 5.48
CA ASP A 55 -0.04 9.33 6.69
C ASP A 55 1.24 9.93 7.27
N ARG A 56 2.37 9.20 7.20
CA ARG A 56 3.68 9.74 7.56
C ARG A 56 4.09 10.90 6.65
N ILE A 57 3.95 10.76 5.33
CA ILE A 57 4.22 11.85 4.38
C ILE A 57 3.31 13.04 4.64
N LYS A 58 2.00 12.81 4.82
CA LYS A 58 1.04 13.88 5.13
C LYS A 58 1.41 14.65 6.39
N LYS A 59 1.90 13.95 7.43
CA LYS A 59 2.34 14.59 8.67
C LYS A 59 3.50 15.55 8.40
N ASP A 60 4.53 15.08 7.70
CA ASP A 60 5.73 15.90 7.43
C ASP A 60 5.43 17.05 6.47
N VAL A 61 4.64 16.81 5.41
CA VAL A 61 4.22 17.86 4.46
C VAL A 61 3.39 18.93 5.15
N ARG A 62 2.56 18.59 6.15
CA ARG A 62 1.81 19.61 6.90
C ARG A 62 2.72 20.59 7.65
N GLU A 63 3.94 20.22 7.97
CA GLU A 63 4.92 21.12 8.59
C GLU A 63 5.60 22.01 7.54
N GLY A 64 5.54 21.63 6.26
CA GLY A 64 6.09 22.38 5.13
C GLY A 64 5.43 23.75 4.93
N LYS A 65 6.27 24.72 4.56
CA LYS A 65 5.89 26.07 4.15
C LYS A 65 5.70 26.18 2.65
N GLU A 66 6.57 25.57 1.85
CA GLU A 66 6.50 25.66 0.38
C GLU A 66 6.97 24.36 -0.29
N PHE A 67 6.41 24.01 -1.45
CA PHE A 67 6.98 22.98 -2.31
C PHE A 67 8.17 23.55 -3.08
N LYS A 68 9.13 22.70 -3.43
CA LYS A 68 10.29 23.06 -4.24
C LYS A 68 10.44 22.12 -5.42
N ASP A 69 11.20 22.55 -6.41
CA ASP A 69 11.55 21.66 -7.51
C ASP A 69 12.50 20.56 -6.98
N PRO A 70 12.31 19.29 -7.36
CA PRO A 70 13.26 18.23 -7.04
C PRO A 70 14.71 18.53 -7.45
N ALA A 71 14.92 19.33 -8.50
CA ALA A 71 16.24 19.77 -8.95
C ALA A 71 16.93 20.71 -7.94
N ASP A 72 16.18 21.39 -7.08
CA ASP A 72 16.72 22.30 -6.06
C ASP A 72 17.28 21.54 -4.84
N PHE A 73 17.05 20.23 -4.75
CA PHE A 73 17.55 19.44 -3.64
C PHE A 73 19.07 19.18 -3.79
N PRO A 74 19.88 19.22 -2.72
CA PRO A 74 21.35 19.18 -2.87
C PRO A 74 21.94 17.87 -3.39
N ILE A 75 21.13 16.83 -3.52
CA ILE A 75 21.51 15.55 -4.13
C ILE A 75 20.60 15.26 -5.32
N SER A 76 21.13 14.56 -6.32
CA SER A 76 20.36 14.13 -7.48
C SER A 76 19.26 13.17 -7.05
N ILE A 77 18.00 13.59 -7.20
CA ILE A 77 16.80 12.79 -6.95
C ILE A 77 15.93 12.74 -8.21
N PRO A 78 15.06 11.72 -8.36
CA PRO A 78 14.11 11.65 -9.47
C PRO A 78 13.21 12.89 -9.56
N SER A 79 12.81 13.26 -10.77
CA SER A 79 11.95 14.44 -11.02
C SER A 79 10.51 14.29 -10.52
N ASN A 80 10.06 13.07 -10.26
CA ASN A 80 8.74 12.80 -9.69
C ASN A 80 8.74 12.72 -8.15
N SER A 81 9.82 13.21 -7.52
CA SER A 81 9.95 13.28 -6.07
C SER A 81 9.07 14.38 -5.47
N LEU A 82 8.78 14.26 -4.18
CA LEU A 82 8.08 15.28 -3.42
C LEU A 82 9.09 16.07 -2.60
N VAL A 83 9.27 17.36 -2.89
CA VAL A 83 10.21 18.21 -2.15
C VAL A 83 9.49 19.42 -1.58
N PHE A 84 9.76 19.75 -0.32
CA PHE A 84 9.22 20.93 0.35
C PHE A 84 10.19 21.49 1.38
N ALA A 85 10.16 22.80 1.57
CA ALA A 85 10.88 23.48 2.62
C ALA A 85 10.01 23.61 3.88
N THR A 86 10.59 23.31 5.04
CA THR A 86 9.95 23.51 6.35
C THR A 86 10.26 24.92 6.90
N ASN A 87 11.44 25.43 6.57
CA ASN A 87 11.95 26.76 6.90
C ASN A 87 13.09 27.11 5.93
N ASP A 88 13.66 28.30 6.05
CA ASP A 88 14.63 28.85 5.08
C ASP A 88 15.90 28.00 4.95
N THR A 89 16.21 27.19 5.95
CA THR A 89 17.45 26.39 6.01
C THR A 89 17.22 24.88 5.90
N THR A 90 15.98 24.40 6.01
CA THR A 90 15.66 22.96 6.01
C THR A 90 14.68 22.61 4.90
N THR A 91 15.13 21.71 4.02
CA THR A 91 14.32 21.14 2.94
C THR A 91 14.21 19.63 3.13
N ILE A 92 13.00 19.10 2.96
CA ILE A 92 12.70 17.68 3.04
C ILE A 92 12.32 17.18 1.65
N ALA A 93 12.88 16.04 1.26
CA ALA A 93 12.55 15.35 0.02
C ALA A 93 12.09 13.92 0.32
N PHE A 94 11.01 13.49 -0.31
CA PHE A 94 10.63 12.09 -0.42
C PHE A 94 10.82 11.63 -1.86
N TYR A 95 11.59 10.57 -2.05
CA TYR A 95 11.95 10.10 -3.38
C TYR A 95 12.11 8.59 -3.41
N THR A 96 12.01 8.02 -4.61
CA THR A 96 12.23 6.58 -4.82
C THR A 96 13.70 6.34 -5.15
N SER A 97 14.34 5.45 -4.39
CA SER A 97 15.66 4.90 -4.68
C SER A 97 15.51 3.53 -5.33
N GLN A 98 16.36 3.23 -6.33
CA GLN A 98 16.42 1.93 -7.00
C GLN A 98 15.05 1.39 -7.49
N ASP A 99 14.16 2.29 -7.93
CA ASP A 99 12.80 2.03 -8.42
C ASP A 99 11.81 1.40 -7.41
N THR A 100 12.25 0.99 -6.23
CA THR A 100 11.40 0.27 -5.28
C THR A 100 11.38 0.82 -3.87
N ASP A 101 12.34 1.62 -3.43
CA ASP A 101 12.47 1.96 -2.02
C ASP A 101 12.21 3.44 -1.76
N LEU A 102 11.28 3.73 -0.85
CA LEU A 102 10.94 5.09 -0.49
C LEU A 102 11.96 5.60 0.51
N CYS A 103 12.70 6.62 0.11
CA CYS A 103 13.66 7.33 0.95
C CYS A 103 13.13 8.70 1.36
N LYS A 104 13.64 9.19 2.49
CA LYS A 104 13.54 10.60 2.88
C LYS A 104 14.93 11.20 3.01
N GLY A 105 15.09 12.34 2.35
CA GLY A 105 16.20 13.25 2.52
C GLY A 105 15.79 14.43 3.39
N ILE A 106 16.67 14.82 4.30
CA ILE A 106 16.57 16.07 5.05
C ILE A 106 17.85 16.84 4.77
N SER A 107 17.72 17.96 4.07
CA SER A 107 18.80 18.91 3.84
C SER A 107 18.73 19.98 4.93
N GLY A 108 19.77 20.08 5.75
CA GLY A 108 19.99 21.19 6.67
C GLY A 108 21.17 22.08 6.23
N PRO A 109 21.55 23.07 7.04
CA PRO A 109 22.58 24.06 6.67
C PRO A 109 23.99 23.47 6.50
N THR A 110 24.28 22.34 7.15
CA THR A 110 25.64 21.76 7.19
C THR A 110 25.73 20.37 6.56
N ALA A 111 24.60 19.66 6.42
CA ALA A 111 24.59 18.28 5.97
C ALA A 111 23.25 17.89 5.36
N VAL A 112 23.29 16.86 4.51
CA VAL A 112 22.12 16.14 4.01
C VAL A 112 22.10 14.76 4.64
N ILE A 113 20.98 14.41 5.26
CA ILE A 113 20.75 13.08 5.84
C ILE A 113 19.71 12.38 4.98
N THR A 114 20.04 11.19 4.47
CA THR A 114 19.14 10.34 3.70
C THR A 114 18.95 9.00 4.38
N TYR A 115 17.71 8.53 4.49
CA TYR A 115 17.41 7.20 5.03
C TYR A 115 16.17 6.61 4.38
N GLU A 116 16.08 5.28 4.40
CA GLU A 116 14.92 4.55 3.91
C GLU A 116 13.76 4.63 4.90
N ILE A 117 12.56 4.91 4.40
CA ILE A 117 11.32 4.92 5.20
C ILE A 117 10.52 3.65 4.98
N ALA A 118 10.43 3.20 3.73
CA ALA A 118 9.61 2.06 3.37
C ALA A 118 10.25 1.30 2.20
N PRO A 119 10.80 0.10 2.45
CA PRO A 119 11.32 -0.74 1.37
C PRO A 119 10.17 -1.25 0.50
N GLY A 120 10.37 -1.38 -0.80
CA GLY A 120 9.36 -1.89 -1.74
C GLY A 120 8.14 -0.98 -1.92
N VAL A 121 8.23 0.30 -1.55
CA VAL A 121 7.24 1.35 -1.86
C VAL A 121 7.90 2.41 -2.73
N SER A 122 7.33 2.68 -3.90
CA SER A 122 7.73 3.80 -4.76
C SER A 122 6.78 4.97 -4.63
N LEU A 123 7.29 6.19 -4.75
CA LEU A 123 6.54 7.44 -4.73
C LEU A 123 6.60 8.16 -6.09
N SER A 124 5.48 8.79 -6.44
CA SER A 124 5.38 9.79 -7.51
C SER A 124 4.55 10.97 -7.02
N SER A 125 5.01 12.18 -7.28
CA SER A 125 4.29 13.42 -6.98
C SER A 125 4.19 14.33 -8.20
N ASP A 126 3.15 15.16 -8.22
CA ASP A 126 2.96 16.28 -9.15
C ASP A 126 3.20 17.65 -8.48
N ALA A 127 3.93 17.67 -7.36
CA ALA A 127 4.23 18.89 -6.62
C ALA A 127 4.96 19.90 -7.50
N THR A 128 4.51 21.15 -7.44
CA THR A 128 5.13 22.28 -8.13
C THR A 128 5.36 23.39 -7.13
N SER A 129 6.42 24.17 -7.32
CA SER A 129 6.88 25.17 -6.35
C SER A 129 5.87 26.28 -6.07
N SER A 130 4.91 26.52 -6.97
CA SER A 130 3.85 27.52 -6.81
C SER A 130 2.54 26.95 -6.24
N ALA A 131 2.45 25.66 -5.97
CA ALA A 131 1.21 25.02 -5.53
C ALA A 131 1.10 24.97 -4.00
N SER A 132 -0.11 25.15 -3.47
CA SER A 132 -0.40 24.92 -2.04
C SER A 132 -0.74 23.46 -1.71
N SER A 133 -0.92 22.62 -2.74
CA SER A 133 -1.20 21.20 -2.60
C SER A 133 -0.63 20.38 -3.76
N ALA A 134 -0.24 19.14 -3.48
CA ALA A 134 0.25 18.19 -4.46
C ALA A 134 -0.49 16.85 -4.33
N ARG A 135 -0.70 16.16 -5.44
CA ARG A 135 -1.05 14.75 -5.46
C ARG A 135 0.22 13.93 -5.22
N VAL A 136 0.11 13.01 -4.29
CA VAL A 136 1.14 12.00 -4.02
C VAL A 136 0.52 10.65 -4.29
N SER A 137 1.21 9.85 -5.09
CA SER A 137 0.85 8.47 -5.40
C SER A 137 1.94 7.54 -4.87
N LEU A 138 1.53 6.53 -4.11
CA LEU A 138 2.40 5.50 -3.60
C LEU A 138 2.04 4.17 -4.24
N THR A 139 3.04 3.39 -4.63
CA THR A 139 2.84 2.10 -5.27
C THR A 139 3.71 1.04 -4.61
N THR A 140 3.17 -0.15 -4.42
CA THR A 140 3.91 -1.31 -3.92
C THR A 140 3.52 -2.55 -4.73
N SER A 141 4.42 -3.53 -4.77
CA SER A 141 4.16 -4.82 -5.40
C SER A 141 4.08 -5.90 -4.32
N TRP A 142 3.17 -6.85 -4.50
CA TRP A 142 3.08 -8.04 -3.65
C TRP A 142 3.03 -9.30 -4.50
N THR A 143 3.37 -10.43 -3.90
CA THR A 143 3.39 -11.71 -4.59
C THR A 143 2.79 -12.80 -3.70
N TYR A 144 1.87 -13.57 -4.25
CA TYR A 144 1.29 -14.72 -3.58
C TYR A 144 1.08 -15.86 -4.57
N ARG A 145 1.68 -17.02 -4.30
CA ARG A 145 1.57 -18.23 -5.15
C ARG A 145 1.80 -17.97 -6.64
N GLY A 146 2.84 -17.19 -6.97
CA GLY A 146 3.21 -16.86 -8.34
C GLY A 146 2.41 -15.74 -8.99
N ILE A 147 1.32 -15.28 -8.37
CA ILE A 147 0.59 -14.08 -8.78
C ILE A 147 1.38 -12.87 -8.27
N LYS A 148 1.78 -11.98 -9.17
CA LYS A 148 2.45 -10.71 -8.85
C LYS A 148 1.52 -9.57 -9.23
N GLU A 149 1.11 -8.79 -8.24
CA GLU A 149 0.20 -7.67 -8.41
C GLU A 149 0.82 -6.38 -7.88
N LYS A 150 0.32 -5.26 -8.40
CA LYS A 150 0.70 -3.91 -7.97
C LYS A 150 -0.51 -3.21 -7.37
N GLU A 151 -0.31 -2.61 -6.21
CA GLU A 151 -1.32 -1.78 -5.56
C GLU A 151 -0.82 -0.34 -5.52
N SER A 152 -1.74 0.60 -5.72
CA SER A 152 -1.45 2.02 -5.70
C SER A 152 -2.54 2.78 -4.97
N ILE A 153 -2.12 3.73 -4.14
CA ILE A 153 -3.02 4.72 -3.53
C ILE A 153 -2.55 6.10 -3.93
N SER A 154 -3.50 7.03 -4.07
CA SER A 154 -3.18 8.43 -4.31
C SER A 154 -3.97 9.33 -3.39
N SER A 155 -3.34 10.41 -2.91
CA SER A 155 -3.97 11.37 -2.04
C SER A 155 -3.46 12.77 -2.37
N ARG A 156 -4.33 13.77 -2.26
CA ARG A 156 -3.92 15.17 -2.34
C ARG A 156 -3.51 15.63 -0.95
N ILE A 157 -2.31 16.18 -0.85
CA ILE A 157 -1.70 16.66 0.39
C ILE A 157 -1.47 18.16 0.24
N GLY A 158 -1.98 18.94 1.18
CA GLY A 158 -1.77 20.39 1.25
C GLY A 158 -0.72 20.76 2.29
N LEU A 159 0.01 21.84 2.01
CA LEU A 159 0.88 22.50 2.96
C LEU A 159 0.03 23.33 3.92
N ARG A 160 0.13 23.07 5.23
CA ARG A 160 -0.69 23.80 6.22
C ARG A 160 -0.16 25.21 6.46
N ASN A 161 1.15 25.40 6.33
CA ASN A 161 1.83 26.65 6.61
C ASN A 161 2.13 27.45 5.33
N TRP A 162 1.46 27.14 4.22
CA TRP A 162 1.63 27.84 2.96
C TRP A 162 1.39 29.35 3.10
N GLY A 163 2.38 30.15 2.69
CA GLY A 163 2.32 31.61 2.75
C GLY A 163 2.29 32.22 4.16
N ARG A 164 2.70 31.46 5.19
CA ARG A 164 2.88 31.99 6.55
C ARG A 164 4.35 32.37 6.77
N GLU A 165 4.58 33.67 6.96
CA GLU A 165 5.86 34.24 7.42
C GLU A 165 6.20 33.73 8.83
#